data_AF-A0AAY5JWH2-F1
#
_entry.id   AF-A0AAY5JWH2-F1
#
_cell.length_a   1.000
_cell.length_b   1.000
_cell.length_c   1.000
_cell.angle_alpha   90.00
_cell.angle_beta   90.00
_cell.angle_gamma   90.00
#
_symmetry.space_group_name_H-M   'P 1'
#
loop_
_entity.id
_entity.type
_entity.pdbx_description
1 polymer ?
#
loop_
_entity_poly.entity_id
_entity_poly.type
_entity_poly.pdbx_seq_one_letter_code
_entity_poly.pdbx_strand_id
1 'polypeptide(L)'
;MNSPKDQAILAQNLQAPVRKLKMKFTFQHDNDPKHRSKSTKAWLHQKKINILVWPSQSPDLNPTEHLWVDLKRAVHRRCPRNLTDLESFCKEEWANIATSRCAMLIDSYPKRLSAVIKPKGASTKY
;
A
#
# COMPACT_ATOMS: atom_id res chain seq x y z
N MET A 1 -11.99 9.33 -6.25
CA MET A 1 -10.77 9.45 -7.10
C MET A 1 -10.99 8.71 -8.41
N ASN A 2 -10.47 9.16 -9.54
CA ASN A 2 -10.59 8.53 -10.87
C ASN A 2 -9.20 8.24 -11.46
N SER A 3 -9.12 7.57 -12.63
CA SER A 3 -7.84 7.17 -13.24
C SER A 3 -6.85 8.32 -13.48
N PRO A 4 -7.24 9.48 -14.06
CA PRO A 4 -6.29 10.58 -14.25
C PRO A 4 -5.72 11.13 -12.93
N LYS A 5 -6.56 11.25 -11.89
CA LYS A 5 -6.11 11.71 -10.57
C LYS A 5 -5.16 10.69 -9.93
N ASP A 6 -5.44 9.41 -10.07
CA ASP A 6 -4.56 8.32 -9.60
C ASP A 6 -3.18 8.38 -10.30
N GLN A 7 -3.17 8.50 -11.63
CA GLN A 7 -1.95 8.64 -12.41
C GLN A 7 -1.13 9.87 -11.99
N ALA A 8 -1.79 11.01 -11.71
CA ALA A 8 -1.12 12.21 -11.23
C ALA A 8 -0.45 12.00 -9.86
N ILE A 9 -1.12 11.30 -8.94
CA ILE A 9 -0.56 10.97 -7.63
C ILE A 9 0.67 10.06 -7.77
N LEU A 10 0.57 9.03 -8.60
CA LEU A 10 1.71 8.14 -8.87
C LEU A 10 2.87 8.89 -9.53
N ALA A 11 2.59 9.78 -10.49
CA ALA A 11 3.60 10.61 -11.14
C ALA A 11 4.38 11.46 -10.15
N GLN A 12 3.67 12.07 -9.19
CA GLN A 12 4.24 12.96 -8.20
C GLN A 12 5.01 12.21 -7.10
N ASN A 13 4.49 11.08 -6.63
CA ASN A 13 4.95 10.48 -5.36
C ASN A 13 5.80 9.22 -5.52
N LEU A 14 5.76 8.53 -6.67
CA LEU A 14 6.44 7.23 -6.80
C LEU A 14 7.96 7.35 -7.03
N GLN A 15 8.41 8.41 -7.71
CA GLN A 15 9.80 8.50 -8.19
C GLN A 15 10.81 8.73 -7.07
N ALA A 16 10.51 9.59 -6.09
CA ALA A 16 11.45 9.92 -5.03
C ALA A 16 11.78 8.71 -4.12
N PRO A 17 10.79 7.92 -3.64
CA PRO A 17 11.07 6.70 -2.88
C PRO A 17 11.86 5.66 -3.69
N VAL A 18 11.49 5.42 -4.96
CA VAL A 18 12.17 4.45 -5.82
C VAL A 18 13.64 4.81 -6.02
N ARG A 19 13.94 6.08 -6.28
CA ARG A 19 15.33 6.56 -6.40
C ARG A 19 16.14 6.36 -5.11
N LYS A 20 15.49 6.54 -3.95
CA LYS A 20 16.13 6.32 -2.64
C LYS A 20 16.47 4.85 -2.40
N LEU A 21 15.62 3.93 -2.88
CA LEU A 21 15.83 2.49 -2.72
C LEU A 21 16.99 1.95 -3.56
N LYS A 22 17.36 2.60 -4.68
CA LYS A 22 18.46 2.20 -5.58
C LYS A 22 18.43 0.73 -6.04
N MET A 23 17.25 0.13 -6.11
CA MET A 23 17.04 -1.27 -6.47
C MET A 23 15.89 -1.44 -7.46
N LYS A 24 15.87 -2.58 -8.15
CA LYS A 24 14.72 -2.99 -8.96
C LYS A 24 13.53 -3.18 -8.02
N PHE A 25 12.35 -2.72 -8.44
CA PHE A 25 11.13 -2.83 -7.67
C PHE A 25 9.99 -3.36 -8.54
N THR A 26 9.00 -3.93 -7.87
CA THR A 26 7.69 -4.28 -8.46
C THR A 26 6.65 -3.49 -7.69
N PHE A 27 5.78 -2.79 -8.42
CA PHE A 27 4.71 -1.99 -7.84
C PHE A 27 3.49 -2.87 -7.53
N GLN A 28 2.94 -2.76 -6.32
CA GLN A 28 1.71 -3.43 -5.94
C GLN A 28 0.59 -2.40 -5.75
N HIS A 29 -0.57 -2.71 -6.31
CA HIS A 29 -1.84 -2.04 -6.04
C HIS A 29 -2.98 -3.06 -6.13
N ASP A 30 -4.15 -2.72 -5.60
CA ASP A 30 -5.32 -3.61 -5.69
C ASP A 30 -5.98 -3.57 -7.08
N ASN A 31 -7.07 -4.31 -7.22
CA ASN A 31 -7.80 -4.46 -8.48
C ASN A 31 -8.93 -3.42 -8.66
N ASP A 32 -8.92 -2.28 -7.97
CA ASP A 32 -9.92 -1.24 -8.18
C ASP A 32 -10.02 -0.85 -9.68
N PRO A 33 -11.24 -0.66 -10.23
CA PRO A 33 -11.44 -0.30 -11.63
C PRO A 33 -10.55 0.83 -12.15
N LYS A 34 -10.24 1.84 -11.33
CA LYS A 34 -9.38 2.96 -11.75
C LYS A 34 -7.93 2.53 -12.02
N HIS A 35 -7.41 1.62 -11.21
CA HIS A 35 -6.06 1.07 -11.34
C HIS A 35 -5.94 0.10 -12.52
N ARG A 36 -7.03 -0.64 -12.80
CA ARG A 36 -7.11 -1.61 -13.90
C ARG A 36 -7.58 -1.05 -15.24
N SER A 37 -7.97 0.23 -15.29
CA SER A 37 -8.47 0.86 -16.52
C SER A 37 -7.45 0.79 -17.66
N LYS A 38 -7.93 0.76 -18.92
CA LYS A 38 -7.05 0.74 -20.11
C LYS A 38 -6.06 1.91 -20.09
N SER A 39 -6.53 3.10 -19.69
CA SER A 39 -5.70 4.29 -19.54
C SER A 39 -4.58 4.10 -18.51
N THR A 40 -4.89 3.63 -17.30
CA THR A 40 -3.88 3.43 -16.25
C THR A 40 -2.87 2.34 -16.61
N LYS A 41 -3.31 1.24 -17.24
CA LYS A 41 -2.41 0.18 -17.72
C LYS A 41 -1.43 0.71 -18.78
N ALA A 42 -1.92 1.47 -19.75
CA ALA A 42 -1.07 2.09 -20.77
C ALA A 42 -0.07 3.08 -20.16
N TRP A 43 -0.51 3.89 -19.20
CA TRP A 43 0.34 4.83 -18.47
C TRP A 43 1.46 4.12 -17.70
N LEU A 44 1.15 3.06 -16.93
CA LEU A 44 2.13 2.28 -16.18
C LEU A 44 3.15 1.61 -17.10
N HIS A 45 2.69 1.07 -18.24
CA HIS A 45 3.56 0.51 -19.27
C HIS A 45 4.52 1.56 -19.86
N GLN A 46 4.01 2.74 -20.23
CA GLN A 46 4.84 3.84 -20.74
C GLN A 46 5.90 4.29 -19.73
N LYS A 47 5.56 4.29 -18.43
CA LYS A 47 6.48 4.61 -17.33
C LYS A 47 7.44 3.47 -16.98
N LYS A 48 7.35 2.32 -17.66
CA LYS A 48 8.17 1.12 -17.41
C LYS A 48 8.06 0.63 -15.97
N ILE A 49 6.86 0.72 -15.39
CA ILE A 49 6.58 0.25 -14.03
C ILE A 49 6.04 -1.18 -14.11
N ASN A 50 6.76 -2.12 -13.52
CA ASN A 50 6.30 -3.51 -13.38
C ASN A 50 5.24 -3.59 -12.28
N ILE A 51 4.14 -4.28 -12.55
CA ILE A 51 3.00 -4.42 -11.63
C ILE A 51 2.97 -5.86 -11.10
N LEU A 52 2.78 -6.02 -9.80
CA LEU A 52 2.53 -7.31 -9.17
C LEU A 52 1.09 -7.76 -9.49
N VAL A 53 0.94 -8.99 -9.99
CA VAL A 53 -0.39 -9.57 -10.18
C VAL A 53 -1.06 -9.74 -8.81
N TRP A 54 -2.25 -9.16 -8.64
CA TRP A 54 -2.96 -9.16 -7.38
C TRP A 54 -4.28 -9.94 -7.46
N PRO A 55 -4.56 -10.86 -6.52
CA PRO A 55 -5.87 -11.49 -6.41
C PRO A 55 -6.92 -10.50 -5.89
N SER A 56 -8.14 -10.58 -6.43
CA SER A 56 -9.26 -9.76 -5.94
C SER A 56 -9.66 -10.19 -4.53
N GLN A 57 -10.17 -9.26 -3.72
CA GLN A 57 -10.67 -9.51 -2.37
C GLN A 57 -9.64 -10.13 -1.41
N SER A 58 -8.36 -9.81 -1.56
CA SER A 58 -7.28 -10.32 -0.70
C SER A 58 -6.60 -9.20 0.11
N PRO A 59 -7.33 -8.52 1.02
CA PRO A 59 -6.72 -7.52 1.90
C PRO A 59 -5.72 -8.14 2.88
N ASP A 60 -5.91 -9.42 3.24
CA ASP A 60 -5.04 -10.20 4.12
C ASP A 60 -3.61 -10.36 3.58
N LEU A 61 -3.48 -10.37 2.25
CA LEU A 61 -2.19 -10.34 1.58
C LEU A 61 -1.56 -8.94 1.57
N ASN A 62 -2.29 -7.85 1.73
CA ASN A 62 -1.72 -6.49 1.63
C ASN A 62 -1.10 -6.05 2.97
N PRO A 63 0.24 -5.92 3.06
CA PRO A 63 0.89 -5.51 4.31
C PRO A 63 0.58 -4.05 4.66
N THR A 64 0.18 -3.23 3.69
CA THR A 64 -0.18 -1.83 3.91
C THR A 64 -1.43 -1.70 4.79
N GLU A 65 -2.36 -2.66 4.74
CA GLU A 65 -3.54 -2.67 5.63
C GLU A 65 -3.13 -2.69 7.11
N HIS A 66 -2.05 -3.39 7.43
CA HIS A 66 -1.52 -3.42 8.80
C HIS A 66 -0.91 -2.07 9.20
N LEU A 67 -0.21 -1.40 8.29
CA LEU A 67 0.32 -0.06 8.53
C LEU A 67 -0.81 0.95 8.73
N TRP A 68 -1.93 0.82 7.99
CA TRP A 68 -3.10 1.66 8.21
C TRP A 68 -3.74 1.44 9.58
N VAL A 69 -3.78 0.19 10.08
CA VAL A 69 -4.25 -0.09 11.44
C VAL A 69 -3.33 0.56 12.48
N ASP A 70 -2.02 0.43 12.32
CA ASP A 70 -1.02 1.04 13.21
C ASP A 70 -1.16 2.57 13.24
N LEU A 71 -1.30 3.21 12.06
CA LEU A 71 -1.52 4.65 11.92
C LEU A 71 -2.82 5.08 12.61
N LYS A 72 -3.95 4.41 12.30
CA LYS A 72 -5.25 4.75 12.89
C LYS A 72 -5.22 4.68 14.42
N ARG A 73 -4.57 3.66 14.98
CA ARG A 73 -4.40 3.52 16.44
C ARG A 73 -3.54 4.63 17.04
N ALA A 74 -2.46 5.02 16.36
CA ALA A 74 -1.60 6.11 16.81
C ALA A 74 -2.34 7.46 16.79
N VAL A 75 -2.99 7.78 15.68
CA VAL A 75 -3.76 9.02 15.51
C VAL A 75 -4.95 9.07 16.49
N HIS A 76 -5.68 7.96 16.65
CA HIS A 76 -6.80 7.89 17.60
C HIS A 76 -6.37 8.19 19.04
N ARG A 77 -5.20 7.71 19.48
CA ARG A 77 -4.66 7.99 20.83
C ARG A 77 -4.38 9.47 21.07
N ARG A 78 -4.22 10.27 20.01
CA ARG A 78 -4.00 11.72 20.11
C ARG A 78 -5.30 12.53 20.17
N CYS A 79 -6.46 11.89 20.04
CA CYS A 79 -7.78 12.51 20.17
C CYS A 79 -7.93 13.79 19.31
N PRO A 80 -7.76 13.73 17.97
CA PRO A 80 -7.91 14.90 17.11
C PRO A 80 -9.30 15.50 17.24
N ARG A 81 -9.40 16.82 17.37
CA ARG A 81 -10.69 17.50 17.62
C ARG A 81 -11.32 18.07 16.36
N ASN A 82 -10.55 18.17 15.29
CA ASN A 82 -10.96 18.73 14.01
C ASN A 82 -10.15 18.10 12.87
N LEU A 83 -10.47 18.46 11.62
CA LEU A 83 -9.80 17.92 10.44
C LEU A 83 -8.33 18.36 10.33
N THR A 84 -7.98 19.55 10.81
CA THR A 84 -6.60 20.04 10.82
C THR A 84 -5.73 19.22 11.77
N ASP A 85 -6.22 18.94 12.98
CA ASP A 85 -5.55 18.05 13.94
C ASP A 85 -5.38 16.65 13.33
N LEU A 86 -6.45 16.12 12.74
CA LEU A 86 -6.44 14.80 12.11
C LEU A 86 -5.38 14.70 11.01
N GLU A 87 -5.30 15.71 10.14
CA GLU A 87 -4.32 15.75 9.05
C GLU A 87 -2.88 15.87 9.59
N SER A 88 -2.63 16.77 10.56
CA SER A 88 -1.30 16.93 11.17
C SER A 88 -0.85 15.63 11.84
N PHE A 89 -1.73 15.03 12.66
CA PHE A 89 -1.41 13.81 13.39
C PHE A 89 -1.20 12.64 12.43
N CYS A 90 -1.95 12.54 11.33
CA CYS A 90 -1.68 11.53 10.31
C CYS A 90 -0.26 11.65 9.73
N LYS A 91 0.21 12.87 9.43
CA LYS A 91 1.56 13.09 8.88
C LYS A 91 2.65 12.77 9.90
N GLU A 92 2.48 13.23 11.14
CA GLU A 92 3.42 13.02 12.24
C GLU A 92 3.53 11.53 12.61
N GLU A 93 2.39 10.86 12.83
CA GLU A 93 2.38 9.44 13.19
C GLU A 93 2.86 8.55 12.05
N TRP A 94 2.59 8.91 10.80
CA TRP A 94 3.14 8.20 9.64
C TRP A 94 4.67 8.27 9.60
N ALA A 95 5.25 9.46 9.85
CA ALA A 95 6.70 9.64 9.92
C ALA A 95 7.33 8.86 11.09
N ASN A 96 6.57 8.59 12.14
CA ASN A 96 7.00 7.83 13.32
C ASN A 96 6.91 6.30 13.15
N ILE A 97 6.34 5.79 12.06
CA ILE A 97 6.32 4.35 11.80
C ILE A 97 7.75 3.86 11.59
N ALA A 98 8.23 3.02 12.50
CA ALA A 98 9.58 2.49 12.46
C ALA A 98 9.81 1.63 11.19
N THR A 99 10.97 1.80 10.55
CA THR A 99 11.36 0.98 9.39
C THR A 99 11.42 -0.51 9.73
N SER A 100 11.75 -0.87 10.97
CA SER A 100 11.71 -2.25 11.47
C SER A 100 10.30 -2.85 11.43
N ARG A 101 9.26 -2.04 11.65
CA ARG A 101 7.87 -2.49 11.53
C ARG A 101 7.54 -2.86 10.09
N CYS A 102 7.97 -2.05 9.13
CA CYS A 102 7.83 -2.37 7.71
C CYS A 102 8.57 -3.67 7.36
N ALA A 103 9.83 -3.83 7.81
CA ALA A 103 10.60 -5.04 7.60
C ALA A 103 9.89 -6.29 8.13
N MET A 104 9.40 -6.25 9.38
CA MET A 104 8.65 -7.37 9.97
C MET A 104 7.40 -7.77 9.17
N LEU A 105 6.68 -6.81 8.61
CA LEU A 105 5.51 -7.09 7.78
C LEU A 105 5.91 -7.80 6.47
N ILE A 106 7.00 -7.38 5.85
CA ILE A 106 7.56 -8.02 4.65
C ILE A 106 8.12 -9.41 4.99
N ASP A 107 8.84 -9.57 6.10
CA ASP A 107 9.39 -10.86 6.53
C ASP A 107 8.29 -11.89 6.85
N SER A 108 7.09 -11.41 7.23
CA SER A 108 5.92 -12.26 7.46
C SER A 108 5.28 -12.79 6.17
N TYR A 109 5.59 -12.20 5.01
CA TYR A 109 4.87 -12.43 3.76
C TYR A 109 4.86 -13.88 3.28
N PRO A 110 5.97 -14.66 3.35
CA PRO A 110 5.95 -16.08 2.99
C PRO A 110 4.93 -16.87 3.82
N LYS A 111 4.76 -16.55 5.11
CA LYS A 111 3.77 -17.21 5.98
C LYS A 111 2.34 -16.86 5.56
N ARG A 112 2.08 -15.62 5.11
CA ARG A 112 0.78 -15.20 4.57
C ARG A 112 0.43 -15.98 3.31
N LEU A 113 1.39 -16.11 2.40
CA LEU A 113 1.21 -16.91 1.17
C LEU A 113 0.89 -18.37 1.51
N SER A 114 1.64 -19.00 2.41
CA SER A 114 1.34 -20.36 2.87
C SER A 114 -0.06 -20.48 3.48
N ALA A 115 -0.48 -19.47 4.25
CA ALA A 115 -1.80 -19.44 4.88
C ALA A 115 -2.95 -19.32 3.86
N VAL A 116 -2.74 -18.67 2.71
CA VAL A 116 -3.72 -18.64 1.61
C VAL A 116 -3.70 -19.92 0.78
N ILE A 117 -2.51 -20.46 0.49
CA ILE A 117 -2.35 -21.66 -0.35
C ILE A 117 -2.93 -22.90 0.32
N LYS A 118 -2.67 -23.11 1.61
CA LYS A 118 -3.11 -24.32 2.34
C LYS A 118 -4.63 -24.56 2.29
N PRO A 119 -5.49 -23.55 2.51
CA PRO A 119 -6.94 -23.67 2.36
C PRO A 119 -7.42 -23.36 0.93
N LYS A 120 -6.55 -23.42 -0.08
CA LYS A 120 -6.89 -23.22 -1.50
C LYS A 120 -7.55 -21.87 -1.82
N GLY A 121 -7.05 -20.79 -1.22
CA GLY A 121 -7.51 -19.43 -1.50
C GLY A 121 -8.58 -18.89 -0.55
N ALA A 122 -8.95 -19.64 0.50
CA ALA A 122 -9.84 -19.11 1.53
C ALA A 122 -9.17 -17.99 2.36
N SER A 123 -10.00 -17.19 3.03
CA SER A 123 -9.56 -16.09 3.90
C SER A 123 -8.62 -16.57 5.01
N THR A 124 -7.64 -15.73 5.34
CA THR A 124 -6.66 -16.00 6.39
C THR A 124 -6.84 -15.09 7.61
N LYS A 125 -6.08 -15.36 8.66
CA LYS A 125 -6.07 -14.56 9.89
C LYS A 125 -5.34 -13.21 9.78
N TYR A 126 -4.74 -12.94 8.63
CA TYR A 126 -3.94 -11.74 8.39
C TYR A 126 -4.84 -10.59 7.97
#